data_AF-A0A5D2M7Z0-F1
#
_entry.id   AF-A0A5D2M7Z0-F1
#
_cell.length_a   1.000
_cell.length_b   1.000
_cell.length_c   1.000
_cell.angle_alpha   90.00
_cell.angle_beta   90.00
_cell.angle_gamma   90.00
#
_symmetry.space_group_name_H-M   'P 1'
#
loop_
_entity.id
_entity.type
_entity.pdbx_description
1 polymer ?
#
loop_
_entity_poly.entity_id
_entity_poly.type
_entity_poly.pdbx_seq_one_letter_code
_entity_poly.pdbx_strand_id
1 'polypeptide(L)'
;MAGVVVYPEENQKACKSFDDFWISFKSKPGSLPTFVLVDRGDVETNECLENNGGCWQDKTVNLTACRDTFRGRVCECLLVDGVQFKGDGYSHCEGPNVKLLQHSPRLDLGMRFVKLVA
;
A
#
# COMPACT_ATOMS: atom_id res chain seq x y z
N MET A 1 31.61 -19.53 12.46
CA MET A 1 30.33 -20.08 12.95
C MET A 1 29.52 -20.46 11.73
N ALA A 2 29.10 -21.72 11.59
CA ALA A 2 28.37 -22.22 10.41
C ALA A 2 26.90 -22.51 10.78
N GLY A 3 25.98 -22.32 9.84
CA GLY A 3 24.55 -22.53 10.07
C GLY A 3 23.77 -22.66 8.76
N VAL A 4 22.50 -23.03 8.87
CA VAL A 4 21.57 -23.14 7.74
C VAL A 4 20.78 -21.85 7.64
N VAL A 5 20.70 -21.28 6.44
CA VAL A 5 19.92 -20.07 6.16
C VAL A 5 18.62 -20.48 5.48
N VAL A 6 17.49 -20.02 6.00
CA VAL A 6 16.16 -20.32 5.46
C VAL A 6 15.43 -19.02 5.16
N TYR A 7 14.87 -18.95 3.96
CA TYR A 7 13.90 -17.93 3.57
C TYR A 7 12.51 -18.58 3.56
N PRO A 8 11.58 -18.15 4.44
CA PRO A 8 10.26 -18.75 4.51
C PRO A 8 9.44 -18.37 3.26
N GLU A 9 8.66 -19.29 2.70
CA GLU A 9 7.76 -18.98 1.58
C GLU A 9 6.48 -18.27 2.05
N GLU A 10 5.94 -18.72 3.18
CA GLU A 10 4.81 -18.09 3.84
C GLU A 10 5.29 -17.08 4.89
N ASN A 11 4.54 -16.00 5.09
CA ASN A 11 4.88 -14.96 6.06
C ASN A 11 6.29 -14.37 5.83
N GLN A 12 6.68 -14.17 4.56
CA GLN A 12 7.97 -13.59 4.14
C GLN A 12 8.31 -12.25 4.80
N LYS A 13 7.28 -11.46 5.15
CA LYS A 13 7.41 -10.19 5.88
C LYS A 13 7.30 -10.33 7.41
N ALA A 14 7.05 -11.53 7.94
CA ALA A 14 6.84 -11.78 9.36
C ALA A 14 5.84 -10.81 10.02
N CYS A 15 4.71 -10.55 9.36
CA CYS A 15 3.62 -9.70 9.88
C CYS A 15 2.70 -10.47 10.84
N LYS A 16 2.74 -11.80 10.80
CA LYS A 16 1.97 -12.71 11.67
C LYS A 16 2.90 -13.70 12.37
N SER A 17 2.41 -14.50 13.32
CA SER A 17 3.23 -15.52 13.96
C SER A 17 3.53 -16.65 12.96
N PHE A 18 4.74 -17.22 13.00
CA PHE A 18 5.08 -18.38 12.17
C PHE A 18 4.37 -19.66 12.60
N ASP A 19 3.93 -19.74 13.86
CA ASP A 19 3.10 -20.84 14.35
C ASP A 19 1.74 -20.92 13.63
N ASP A 20 1.19 -19.77 13.19
CA ASP A 20 -0.06 -19.71 12.41
C ASP A 20 0.07 -20.38 11.04
N PHE A 21 1.30 -20.49 10.52
CA PHE A 21 1.62 -21.11 9.24
C PHE A 21 2.26 -22.49 9.41
N TRP A 22 2.23 -23.04 10.63
CA TRP A 22 2.86 -24.32 10.97
C TRP A 22 4.38 -24.36 10.69
N ILE A 23 5.04 -23.19 10.67
CA ILE A 23 6.48 -23.08 10.46
C ILE A 23 7.19 -23.09 11.82
N SER A 24 8.07 -24.07 12.06
CA SER A 24 8.83 -24.20 13.30
C SER A 24 10.34 -24.27 13.03
N PHE A 25 11.10 -23.34 13.60
CA PHE A 25 12.55 -23.25 13.43
C PHE A 25 13.35 -23.85 14.59
N LYS A 26 12.73 -24.74 15.37
CA LYS A 26 13.39 -25.37 16.52
C LYS A 26 14.56 -26.23 16.05
N SER A 27 15.77 -25.83 16.43
CA SER A 27 16.99 -26.60 16.17
C SER A 27 17.06 -27.80 17.12
N LYS A 28 17.52 -28.94 16.63
CA LYS A 28 17.71 -30.15 17.45
C LYS A 28 19.07 -30.07 18.17
N PRO A 29 19.21 -30.67 19.36
CA PRO A 29 20.51 -30.78 20.01
C PRO A 29 21.54 -31.46 19.07
N GLY A 30 22.69 -30.82 18.86
CA GLY A 30 23.74 -31.32 17.97
C GLY A 30 23.57 -30.97 16.49
N SER A 31 22.49 -30.30 16.08
CA SER A 31 22.36 -29.75 14.71
C SER A 31 22.96 -28.35 14.61
N LEU A 32 23.28 -27.92 13.39
CA LEU A 32 23.65 -26.53 13.11
C LEU A 32 22.46 -25.59 13.39
N PRO A 33 22.70 -24.35 13.85
CA PRO A 33 21.64 -23.38 14.05
C PRO A 33 20.97 -23.01 12.71
N THR A 34 19.66 -22.83 12.75
CA THR A 34 18.88 -22.32 11.62
C THR A 34 18.69 -20.81 11.78
N PHE A 35 19.12 -20.04 10.78
CA PHE A 35 18.94 -18.60 10.68
C PHE A 35 17.83 -18.31 9.68
N VAL A 36 16.78 -17.64 10.14
CA VAL A 36 15.64 -17.25 9.29
C VAL A 36 15.90 -15.84 8.78
N LEU A 37 15.93 -15.68 7.46
CA LEU A 37 16.02 -14.38 6.82
C LEU A 37 14.63 -13.95 6.39
N VAL A 38 14.19 -12.82 6.93
CA VAL A 38 12.90 -12.21 6.66
C VAL A 38 13.19 -10.88 6.00
N ASP A 39 12.72 -10.71 4.77
CA ASP A 39 12.74 -9.41 4.10
C ASP A 39 11.38 -8.76 4.30
N ARG A 40 11.32 -7.83 5.26
CA ARG A 40 10.10 -7.07 5.53
C ARG A 40 9.71 -6.14 4.38
N GLY A 41 10.64 -5.86 3.45
CA GLY A 41 10.46 -4.87 2.39
C GLY A 41 9.83 -3.58 2.89
N ASP A 42 9.24 -2.81 1.98
CA ASP A 42 8.24 -1.81 2.31
C ASP A 42 6.99 -2.52 2.85
N VAL A 43 6.97 -2.82 4.14
CA VAL A 43 5.72 -3.11 4.85
C VAL A 43 4.97 -1.79 4.96
N GLU A 44 4.23 -1.43 3.92
CA GLU A 44 3.33 -0.30 4.01
C GLU A 44 2.37 -0.54 5.17
N THR A 45 2.13 0.51 5.97
CA THR A 45 1.09 0.45 6.98
C THR A 45 -0.27 0.23 6.30
N ASN A 46 -1.28 -0.14 7.07
CA ASN A 46 -2.64 -0.30 6.55
C ASN A 46 -3.59 0.71 7.20
N GLU A 47 -3.06 1.90 7.47
CA GLU A 47 -3.75 2.96 8.20
C GLU A 47 -4.83 3.61 7.33
N CYS A 48 -4.68 3.62 6.01
CA CYS A 48 -5.71 4.13 5.10
C CYS A 48 -6.99 3.26 5.08
N LEU A 49 -6.94 1.99 5.52
CA LEU A 49 -8.13 1.14 5.60
C LEU A 49 -9.15 1.65 6.63
N GLU A 50 -8.65 2.25 7.72
CA GLU A 50 -9.45 2.74 8.81
C GLU A 50 -9.72 4.24 8.61
N ASN A 51 -10.96 4.62 8.31
CA ASN A 51 -11.36 6.03 8.10
C ASN A 51 -10.51 6.79 7.05
N ASN A 52 -9.97 6.11 6.03
CA ASN A 52 -9.04 6.72 5.06
C ASN A 52 -7.83 7.37 5.75
N GLY A 53 -7.42 6.82 6.89
CA GLY A 53 -6.42 7.40 7.78
C GLY A 53 -6.84 8.72 8.44
N GLY A 54 -7.99 9.31 8.11
CA GLY A 54 -8.29 10.71 8.40
C GLY A 54 -7.68 11.68 7.39
N CYS A 55 -7.31 11.20 6.20
CA CYS A 55 -6.98 12.06 5.06
C CYS A 55 -8.24 12.46 4.29
N TRP A 56 -8.10 13.52 3.50
CA TRP A 56 -9.15 14.02 2.62
C TRP A 56 -9.56 12.95 1.59
N GLN A 57 -10.85 12.92 1.28
CA GLN A 57 -11.42 12.03 0.28
C GLN A 57 -12.58 12.71 -0.44
N ASP A 58 -12.57 12.63 -1.77
CA ASP A 58 -13.74 12.90 -2.58
C ASP A 58 -14.41 11.57 -2.95
N LYS A 59 -15.56 11.31 -2.32
CA LYS A 59 -16.35 10.10 -2.53
C LYS A 59 -17.11 10.09 -3.85
N THR A 60 -17.29 11.24 -4.50
CA THR A 60 -18.03 11.32 -5.77
C THR A 60 -17.19 10.81 -6.93
N VAL A 61 -15.87 11.00 -6.85
CA VAL A 61 -14.91 10.57 -7.87
C VAL A 61 -13.92 9.49 -7.37
N ASN A 62 -14.13 8.94 -6.17
CA ASN A 62 -13.23 7.98 -5.51
C ASN A 62 -11.76 8.44 -5.46
N LEU A 63 -11.53 9.75 -5.25
CA LEU A 63 -10.19 10.29 -5.04
C LEU A 63 -9.88 10.37 -3.55
N THR A 64 -8.65 10.07 -3.18
CA THR A 64 -8.18 10.11 -1.80
C THR A 64 -6.78 10.71 -1.73
N ALA A 65 -6.51 11.46 -0.67
CA ALA A 65 -5.16 11.92 -0.35
C ALA A 65 -4.40 10.90 0.53
N CYS A 66 -5.02 9.80 0.96
CA CYS A 66 -4.36 8.81 1.81
C CYS A 66 -3.48 7.87 0.98
N ARG A 67 -2.20 7.79 1.36
CA ARG A 67 -1.26 6.80 0.85
C ARG A 67 -0.53 6.15 2.01
N ASP A 68 -0.57 4.83 2.07
CA ASP A 68 0.23 4.08 3.02
C ASP A 68 1.71 4.08 2.61
N THR A 69 2.60 4.03 3.60
CA THR A 69 4.07 3.97 3.42
C THR A 69 4.67 3.02 4.44
N PHE A 70 5.94 2.65 4.27
CA PHE A 70 6.64 1.80 5.23
C PHE A 70 6.84 2.40 6.63
N ARG A 71 6.55 3.70 6.81
CA ARG A 71 6.69 4.43 8.08
C ARG A 71 5.36 4.90 8.69
N GLY A 72 4.24 4.53 8.10
CA GLY A 72 2.92 5.09 8.42
C GLY A 72 2.19 5.53 7.16
N ARG A 73 1.06 6.21 7.30
CA ARG A 73 0.42 6.90 6.18
C ARG A 73 1.01 8.28 5.92
N VAL A 74 0.76 8.78 4.72
CA VAL A 74 0.90 10.18 4.35
C VAL A 74 -0.43 10.66 3.76
N CYS A 75 -0.83 11.89 4.12
CA CYS A 75 -1.90 12.60 3.43
C CYS A 75 -1.29 13.57 2.43
N GLU A 76 -1.44 13.31 1.14
CA GLU A 76 -0.92 14.15 0.07
C GLU A 76 -1.93 14.23 -1.07
N CYS A 77 -2.22 15.45 -1.55
CA CYS A 77 -3.12 15.63 -2.68
C CYS A 77 -2.52 15.03 -3.95
N LEU A 78 -3.34 14.27 -4.68
CA LEU A 78 -2.91 13.53 -5.87
C LEU A 78 -2.50 14.46 -7.03
N LEU A 79 -1.61 13.93 -7.88
CA LEU A 79 -1.32 14.47 -9.20
C LEU A 79 -1.87 13.48 -10.23
N VAL A 80 -2.97 13.84 -10.90
CA VAL A 80 -3.63 13.00 -11.91
C VAL A 80 -3.43 13.64 -13.27
N ASP A 81 -2.78 12.95 -14.21
CA ASP A 81 -2.58 13.40 -15.61
C ASP A 81 -2.00 14.83 -15.74
N GLY A 82 -1.07 15.20 -14.86
CA GLY A 82 -0.45 16.53 -14.85
C GLY A 82 -1.28 17.63 -14.18
N VAL A 83 -2.49 17.31 -13.71
CA VAL A 83 -3.31 18.21 -12.89
C VAL A 83 -2.93 18.01 -11.41
N GLN A 84 -2.31 19.03 -10.83
CA GLN A 84 -1.93 19.04 -9.43
C GLN A 84 -3.09 19.59 -8.58
N PHE A 85 -3.63 18.76 -7.71
CA PHE A 85 -4.53 19.20 -6.65
C PHE A 85 -3.72 19.90 -5.57
N LYS A 86 -4.24 21.02 -5.05
CA LYS A 86 -3.59 21.81 -4.01
C LYS A 86 -4.40 21.75 -2.72
N GLY A 87 -3.69 21.66 -1.60
CA GLY A 87 -4.30 21.64 -0.27
C GLY A 87 -3.38 21.02 0.77
N ASP A 88 -3.93 20.75 1.95
CA ASP A 88 -3.23 20.14 3.08
C ASP A 88 -3.28 18.60 3.06
N GLY A 89 -4.13 18.00 2.24
CA GLY A 89 -4.27 16.54 2.15
C GLY A 89 -5.09 15.91 3.28
N TYR A 90 -5.34 16.59 4.39
CA TYR A 90 -6.17 16.07 5.49
C TYR A 90 -7.63 16.49 5.34
N SER A 91 -7.87 17.77 5.07
CA SER A 91 -9.20 18.36 5.06
C SER A 91 -9.57 19.03 3.74
N HIS A 92 -8.58 19.42 2.93
CA HIS A 92 -8.79 20.08 1.64
C HIS A 92 -7.83 19.54 0.60
N CYS A 93 -8.37 19.18 -0.57
CA CYS A 93 -7.64 19.11 -1.82
C CYS A 93 -8.54 19.69 -2.91
N GLU A 94 -8.06 20.71 -3.61
CA GLU A 94 -8.79 21.38 -4.67
C GLU A 94 -7.98 21.35 -5.96
N GLY A 95 -8.61 20.84 -7.02
CA GLY A 95 -8.06 20.88 -8.37
C GLY A 95 -8.43 22.18 -9.08
N PRO A 96 -7.76 22.53 -10.18
CA PRO A 96 -8.30 23.50 -11.12
C PRO A 96 -9.71 23.06 -11.56
N ASN A 97 -10.59 24.01 -11.87
CA ASN A 97 -12.01 23.79 -12.19
C ASN A 97 -12.18 22.93 -13.46
N VAL A 98 -11.93 21.63 -13.34
CA VAL A 98 -11.98 20.65 -14.42
C VAL A 98 -12.91 19.55 -13.95
N LYS A 99 -14.02 19.36 -14.66
CA LYS A 99 -14.94 18.26 -14.38
C LYS A 99 -14.22 16.95 -14.72
N LEU A 100 -13.72 16.25 -13.70
CA LEU A 100 -13.31 14.86 -13.83
C LEU A 100 -14.58 14.03 -14.10
N LEU A 101 -14.95 13.91 -15.37
CA LEU A 101 -16.06 13.06 -15.78
C LEU A 101 -15.63 11.61 -15.60
N GLN A 102 -16.13 10.99 -14.54
CA GLN A 102 -16.00 9.56 -14.34
C GLN A 102 -17.02 8.82 -15.22
N HIS A 103 -16.52 7.87 -16.01
CA HIS A 103 -17.21 6.85 -16.82
C HIS A 103 -17.77 7.23 -18.22
N SER A 104 -17.05 6.82 -19.26
CA SER A 104 -17.66 6.03 -20.34
C SER A 104 -16.84 4.75 -20.51
N PRO A 105 -17.39 3.57 -20.22
CA PRO A 105 -16.67 2.32 -20.43
C PRO A 105 -16.47 2.10 -21.93
N ARG A 106 -15.22 2.11 -22.41
CA ARG A 106 -14.87 1.49 -23.69
C ARG A 106 -14.15 0.19 -23.36
N LEU A 107 -14.77 -0.94 -23.70
CA LEU A 107 -14.45 -2.28 -23.21
C LEU A 107 -13.11 -2.87 -23.71
N ASP A 108 -12.32 -2.16 -24.53
CA ASP A 108 -11.35 -2.84 -25.40
C ASP A 108 -9.87 -2.78 -25.00
N LEU A 109 -9.46 -2.14 -23.88
CA LEU A 109 -8.02 -1.98 -23.61
C LEU A 109 -7.52 -2.13 -22.16
N GLY A 110 -8.36 -2.45 -21.17
CA GLY A 110 -7.90 -2.68 -19.79
C GLY A 110 -7.23 -1.49 -19.07
N MET A 111 -7.06 -0.35 -19.74
CA MET A 111 -6.57 0.91 -19.16
C MET A 111 -7.75 1.84 -18.84
N ARG A 112 -7.81 2.32 -17.58
CA ARG A 112 -8.78 3.33 -17.14
C ARG A 112 -8.37 4.70 -17.70
N PHE A 113 -9.01 5.15 -18.78
CA PHE A 113 -8.83 6.52 -19.28
C PHE A 113 -9.75 7.48 -18.53
N VAL A 114 -9.16 8.46 -17.83
CA VAL A 114 -9.86 9.65 -17.33
C VAL A 114 -9.94 10.65 -18.48
N LYS A 115 -11.15 10.95 -18.98
CA LYS A 115 -11.32 11.98 -20.01
C LYS A 115 -11.40 13.34 -19.34
N LEU A 116 -10.34 14.13 -19.45
CA LEU A 116 -10.39 15.56 -19.15
C LEU A 116 -11.20 16.25 -20.24
N VAL A 117 -12.37 16.78 -19.89
CA VAL A 117 -13.10 17.70 -20.77
C VAL A 117 -12.88 19.10 -20.23
N ALA A 118 -12.13 19.90 -20.98
CA ALA A 118 -11.96 21.33 -20.77
C ALA A 118 -13.22 22.10 -21.23
#